data_AF-A0A9N9JWJ5-F1
#
_entry.id   AF-A0A9N9JWJ5-F1
#
_cell.length_a   1.000
_cell.length_b   1.000
_cell.length_c   1.000
_cell.angle_alpha   90.00
_cell.angle_beta   90.00
_cell.angle_gamma   90.00
#
_symmetry.space_group_name_H-M   'P 1'
#
loop_
_entity.id
_entity.type
_entity.pdbx_description
1 polymer ?
#
loop_
_entity_poly.entity_id
_entity_poly.type
_entity_poly.pdbx_seq_one_letter_code
_entity_poly.pdbx_strand_id
1 'polypeptide(L)'
;TIEDLRALCPRVQKCFEAAAEATGAKLKSKWMREVYDVKINSPMATRYETYNSQKFGTKFPSEEQQSLITFGTTDQGNVTYVVPGIHPTYNIFESPAK
;
A
#
# COMPACT_ATOMS: atom_id res chain seq x y z
N THR A 1 2.48 -3.26 8.95
CA THR A 1 1.77 -4.42 8.35
C THR A 1 0.36 -4.49 8.89
N ILE A 2 -0.41 -5.54 8.55
CA ILE A 2 -1.74 -5.74 9.14
C ILE A 2 -1.68 -6.02 10.65
N GLU A 3 -0.63 -6.71 11.11
CA GLU A 3 -0.38 -6.96 12.53
C GLU A 3 -0.19 -5.66 13.30
N ASP A 4 0.60 -4.73 12.74
CA ASP A 4 0.80 -3.40 13.33
C ASP A 4 -0.52 -2.60 13.38
N LEU A 5 -1.32 -2.66 12.31
CA LEU A 5 -2.64 -2.01 12.27
C LEU A 5 -3.55 -2.55 13.38
N ARG A 6 -3.62 -3.88 13.52
CA ARG A 6 -4.42 -4.54 14.55
C ARG A 6 -3.96 -4.20 15.96
N ALA A 7 -2.65 -4.04 16.18
CA ALA A 7 -2.11 -3.61 17.45
C ALA A 7 -2.38 -2.12 17.74
N LEU A 8 -2.45 -1.27 16.69
CA LEU A 8 -2.65 0.16 16.81
C LEU A 8 -4.13 0.54 17.06
N CYS A 9 -5.07 -0.10 16.37
CA CYS A 9 -6.51 0.18 16.49
C CYS A 9 -7.03 0.25 17.94
N PRO A 10 -6.77 -0.72 18.84
CA PRO A 10 -7.26 -0.64 20.22
C PRO A 10 -6.64 0.49 21.03
N ARG A 11 -5.40 0.92 20.71
CA ARG A 11 -4.76 2.06 21.37
C ARG A 11 -5.45 3.37 20.96
N VAL A 12 -5.74 3.52 19.66
CA VAL A 12 -6.47 4.68 19.12
C VAL A 12 -7.90 4.72 19.66
N GLN A 13 -8.57 3.57 19.73
CA GLN A 13 -9.91 3.46 20.32
C GLN A 13 -9.94 3.97 21.77
N LYS A 14 -8.96 3.59 22.60
CA LYS A 14 -8.85 4.08 23.99
C LYS A 14 -8.67 5.60 24.08
N CYS A 15 -7.97 6.22 23.12
CA CYS A 15 -7.86 7.67 23.08
C CYS A 15 -9.22 8.35 22.84
N PHE A 16 -10.03 7.80 21.93
CA PHE A 16 -11.38 8.32 21.68
C PHE A 16 -12.32 8.11 22.87
N GLU A 17 -12.25 6.95 23.52
CA GLU A 17 -13.03 6.65 24.73
C GLU A 17 -12.68 7.59 25.88
N ALA A 18 -11.39 7.80 26.14
CA ALA A 18 -10.93 8.72 27.18
C ALA A 18 -11.38 10.17 26.93
N ALA A 19 -11.35 10.64 25.67
CA ALA A 19 -11.79 11.99 25.33
C ALA A 19 -13.32 12.16 25.49
N ALA A 20 -14.10 11.14 25.13
CA ALA A 20 -15.55 11.15 25.32
C ALA A 20 -15.90 11.19 26.82
N GLU A 21 -15.23 10.36 27.62
CA GLU A 21 -15.40 10.34 29.07
C GLU A 21 -15.07 11.69 29.71
N ALA A 22 -13.91 12.27 29.37
CA ALA A 22 -13.45 13.54 29.94
C ALA A 22 -14.35 14.74 29.61
N THR A 23 -15.13 14.66 28.53
CA THR A 23 -15.99 15.76 28.05
C THR A 23 -17.47 15.53 28.32
N GLY A 24 -17.86 14.35 28.80
CA GLY A 24 -19.26 13.93 28.92
C GLY A 24 -19.95 13.70 27.57
N ALA A 25 -19.19 13.62 26.47
CA ALA A 25 -19.73 13.34 25.15
C ALA A 25 -20.02 11.85 24.96
N LYS A 26 -20.88 11.51 24.00
CA LYS A 26 -21.14 10.12 23.60
C LYS A 26 -20.29 9.75 22.39
N LEU A 27 -19.53 8.66 22.49
CA LEU A 27 -18.77 8.10 21.38
C LEU A 27 -19.60 7.05 20.62
N LYS A 28 -19.62 7.16 19.29
CA LYS A 28 -20.05 6.09 18.38
C LYS A 28 -18.95 5.90 17.33
N SER A 29 -18.22 4.80 17.40
CA SER A 29 -17.20 4.44 16.41
C SER A 29 -17.61 3.20 15.61
N LYS A 30 -17.13 3.12 14.37
CA LYS A 30 -17.23 1.93 13.52
C LYS A 30 -15.92 1.77 12.77
N TRP A 31 -15.26 0.64 12.96
CA TRP A 31 -14.09 0.30 12.16
C TRP A 31 -14.54 -0.16 10.76
N MET A 32 -13.90 0.40 9.75
CA MET A 32 -14.08 0.03 8.35
C MET A 32 -13.17 -1.15 7.98
N ARG A 33 -13.26 -1.60 6.73
CA ARG A 33 -12.49 -2.76 6.24
C ARG A 33 -10.98 -2.52 6.37
N GLU A 34 -10.26 -3.57 6.72
CA GLU A 34 -8.80 -3.57 6.74
C GLU A 34 -8.25 -3.37 5.31
N VAL A 35 -7.29 -2.47 5.15
CA VAL A 35 -6.49 -2.31 3.93
C VAL A 35 -5.15 -2.97 4.18
N TYR A 36 -4.75 -3.86 3.29
CA TYR A 36 -3.49 -4.58 3.42
C TYR A 36 -2.37 -3.86 2.66
N ASP A 37 -1.14 -4.12 3.05
CA ASP A 37 0.03 -3.80 2.25
C ASP A 37 0.06 -4.62 0.95
N VAL A 38 0.78 -4.13 -0.06
CA VAL A 38 0.89 -4.84 -1.34
C VAL A 38 1.98 -5.91 -1.21
N LYS A 39 1.59 -7.17 -1.40
CA LYS A 39 2.53 -8.29 -1.51
C LYS A 39 2.99 -8.45 -2.96
N ILE A 40 4.20 -8.01 -3.24
CA ILE A 40 4.79 -8.13 -4.57
C ILE A 40 5.20 -9.58 -4.83
N ASN A 41 4.67 -10.17 -5.90
CA ASN A 41 5.13 -11.45 -6.40
C ASN A 41 6.41 -11.24 -7.25
N SER A 42 7.58 -11.56 -6.69
CA SER A 42 8.87 -11.31 -7.34
C SER A 42 9.00 -11.94 -8.73
N PRO A 43 8.61 -13.21 -8.97
CA PRO A 43 8.65 -13.78 -10.33
C PRO A 43 7.85 -13.00 -11.37
N MET A 44 6.64 -12.53 -11.01
CA MET A 44 5.82 -11.69 -11.89
C MET A 44 6.46 -10.31 -12.12
N ALA A 45 7.03 -9.71 -11.07
CA ALA A 45 7.73 -8.42 -11.16
C ALA A 45 8.95 -8.50 -12.08
N THR A 46 9.83 -9.49 -11.88
CA THR A 46 11.00 -9.73 -12.73
C THR A 46 10.59 -9.96 -14.19
N ARG A 47 9.52 -10.71 -14.44
CA ARG A 47 9.02 -10.95 -15.79
C ARG A 47 8.52 -9.66 -16.44
N TYR A 48 7.78 -8.85 -15.69
CA TYR A 48 7.28 -7.55 -16.14
C TYR A 48 8.43 -6.59 -16.46
N GLU A 49 9.43 -6.47 -15.58
CA GLU A 49 10.60 -5.62 -15.80
C GLU A 49 11.40 -6.06 -17.02
N THR A 50 11.68 -7.37 -17.13
CA THR A 50 12.45 -7.93 -18.25
C THR A 50 11.76 -7.63 -19.57
N TYR A 51 10.44 -7.85 -19.65
CA TYR A 51 9.68 -7.58 -20.86
C TYR A 51 9.71 -6.10 -21.23
N ASN A 52 9.44 -5.20 -20.28
CA ASN A 52 9.44 -3.76 -20.54
C ASN A 52 10.82 -3.23 -20.94
N SER A 53 11.87 -3.73 -20.30
CA SER A 53 13.25 -3.39 -20.64
C SER A 53 13.61 -3.82 -22.06
N GLN A 54 13.25 -5.05 -22.45
CA GLN A 54 13.52 -5.58 -23.79
C GLN A 54 12.66 -4.95 -24.88
N LYS A 55 11.38 -4.71 -24.60
CA LYS A 55 10.40 -4.25 -25.60
C LYS A 55 10.40 -2.75 -25.79
N PHE A 56 10.57 -1.99 -24.70
CA PHE A 56 10.40 -0.53 -24.68
C PHE A 56 11.66 0.21 -24.22
N GLY A 57 12.73 -0.49 -23.83
CA GLY A 57 13.95 0.13 -23.33
C GLY A 57 13.79 0.80 -21.96
N THR A 58 12.73 0.47 -21.22
CA THR A 58 12.48 1.02 -19.88
C THR A 58 13.62 0.67 -18.93
N LYS A 59 14.09 1.65 -18.18
CA LYS A 59 15.10 1.46 -17.13
C LYS A 59 14.40 1.43 -15.77
N PHE A 60 14.57 0.34 -15.04
CA PHE A 60 14.06 0.20 -13.69
C PHE A 60 15.18 0.54 -12.68
N PRO A 61 14.86 1.20 -11.56
CA PRO A 61 15.76 1.31 -10.41
C PRO A 61 16.14 -0.07 -9.84
N SER A 62 17.15 -0.13 -8.97
CA SER A 62 17.46 -1.38 -8.26
C SER A 62 16.26 -1.84 -7.43
N GLU A 63 16.15 -3.14 -7.15
CA GLU A 63 15.07 -3.69 -6.32
C GLU A 63 14.99 -3.00 -4.95
N GLU A 64 16.14 -2.69 -4.35
CA GLU A 64 16.23 -1.90 -3.11
C GLU A 64 15.59 -0.52 -3.29
N GLN A 65 15.96 0.22 -4.33
CA GLN A 65 15.38 1.53 -4.62
C GLN A 65 13.87 1.44 -4.86
N GLN A 66 13.42 0.41 -5.55
CA GLN A 66 11.99 0.18 -5.79
C GLN A 66 11.23 -0.09 -4.49
N SER A 67 11.81 -0.86 -3.56
CA SER A 67 11.17 -1.16 -2.26
C SER A 67 10.97 0.08 -1.36
N LEU A 68 11.78 1.12 -1.57
CA LEU A 68 11.67 2.39 -0.84
C LEU A 68 10.56 3.29 -1.41
N ILE A 69 10.12 3.01 -2.63
CA ILE A 69 9.06 3.78 -3.29
C ILE A 69 7.72 3.36 -2.70
N THR A 70 7.18 4.20 -1.82
CA THR A 70 5.86 4.01 -1.22
C THR A 70 4.88 5.02 -1.79
N PHE A 71 3.85 4.54 -2.46
CA PHE A 71 2.77 5.36 -3.00
C PHE A 71 1.46 5.05 -2.29
N GLY A 72 1.08 5.92 -1.35
CA GLY A 72 -0.28 6.00 -0.79
C GLY A 72 -0.89 4.68 -0.30
N THR A 73 -2.21 4.69 -0.16
CA THR A 73 -3.01 3.49 0.08
C THR A 73 -3.61 3.00 -1.23
N THR A 74 -3.69 1.68 -1.42
CA THR A 74 -4.25 1.04 -2.62
C THR A 74 -5.03 -0.21 -2.22
N ASP A 75 -6.13 -0.49 -2.92
CA ASP A 75 -6.93 -1.71 -2.73
C ASP A 75 -6.22 -2.96 -3.32
N GLN A 76 -5.17 -2.76 -4.11
CA GLN A 76 -4.33 -3.86 -4.62
C GLN A 76 -3.73 -4.71 -3.49
N GLY A 77 -3.52 -4.15 -2.30
CA GLY A 77 -3.11 -4.92 -1.13
C GLY A 77 -4.09 -6.04 -0.81
N ASN A 78 -5.39 -5.75 -0.81
CA ASN A 78 -6.43 -6.76 -0.59
C ASN A 78 -6.39 -7.88 -1.65
N VAL A 79 -6.08 -7.55 -2.90
CA VAL A 79 -5.97 -8.53 -4.00
C VAL A 79 -4.75 -9.42 -3.82
N THR A 80 -3.58 -8.83 -3.55
CA THR A 80 -2.30 -9.56 -3.43
C THR A 80 -2.22 -10.52 -2.24
N TYR A 81 -3.11 -10.35 -1.25
CA TYR A 81 -3.27 -11.31 -0.15
C TYR A 81 -4.11 -12.54 -0.53
N VAL A 82 -4.90 -12.48 -1.62
CA VAL A 82 -5.76 -13.58 -2.09
C VAL A 82 -5.11 -14.32 -3.26
N VAL A 83 -4.50 -13.57 -4.18
CA VAL A 83 -3.85 -14.12 -5.39
C VAL A 83 -2.52 -13.45 -5.67
N PRO A 84 -1.56 -14.12 -6.32
CA PRO A 84 -0.31 -13.50 -6.76
C PRO A 84 -0.56 -12.24 -7.61
N GLY A 85 0.19 -11.16 -7.33
CA GLY A 85 0.08 -9.92 -8.08
C GLY A 85 1.28 -9.00 -7.95
N ILE A 86 1.25 -7.92 -8.72
CA ILE A 86 2.24 -6.83 -8.72
C ILE A 86 1.50 -5.49 -8.75
N HIS A 87 2.19 -4.39 -8.44
CA HIS A 87 1.62 -3.04 -8.49
C HIS A 87 2.55 -2.09 -9.26
N PRO A 88 2.65 -2.25 -10.60
CA PRO A 88 3.48 -1.39 -11.42
C PRO A 88 2.90 0.03 -11.44
N THR A 89 3.77 1.02 -11.32
CA THR A 89 3.39 2.44 -11.38
C THR A 89 3.87 3.03 -12.70
N TYR A 90 3.07 3.94 -13.24
CA TYR A 90 3.33 4.59 -14.52
C TYR A 90 3.20 6.09 -14.34
N ASN A 91 4.21 6.82 -14.83
CA ASN A 91 4.11 8.25 -14.98
C ASN A 91 3.52 8.56 -16.35
N ILE A 92 2.43 9.31 -16.38
CA ILE A 92 1.81 9.80 -17.61
C ILE A 92 2.20 11.27 -17.74
N PHE A 93 2.98 11.59 -18.76
CA PHE A 93 3.40 12.96 -19.07
C PHE A 93 2.79 13.40 -20.40
N GLU A 94 2.37 14.66 -20.52
CA GLU A 94 1.86 15.24 -21.78
C GLU A 94 2.98 15.60 -22.79
N SER A 95 4.25 15.41 -22.44
CA SER A 95 5.40 15.59 -23.33
C SER A 95 6.57 14.71 -22.90
N PRO A 96 7.48 14.33 -23.82
CA PRO A 96 8.56 13.39 -23.49
C PRO A 96 9.42 13.94 -22.35
N ALA A 97 9.72 13.09 -21.38
CA ALA A 97 10.64 13.40 -20.29
C ALA A 97 11.96 13.89 -20.89
N LYS A 98 12.40 15.08 -20.48
CA LYS A 98 13.69 15.68 -20.84
C LYS A 98 14.85 14.91 -20.24
#